data_AF-W8Y780-F1
#
_entry.id   AF-W8Y780-F1
#
_cell.length_a   1.000
_cell.length_b   1.000
_cell.length_c   1.000
_cell.angle_alpha   90.00
_cell.angle_beta   90.00
_cell.angle_gamma   90.00
#
_symmetry.space_group_name_H-M   'P 1'
#
loop_
_entity.id
_entity.type
_entity.pdbx_description
1 polymer ?
#
loop_
_entity_poly.entity_id
_entity_poly.type
_entity_poly.pdbx_seq_one_letter_code
_entity_poly.pdbx_strand_id
1 'polypeptide(L)'
;MKNYILYPFMLLTMLFLSACSNSVQPKEKNDVQSIKDVAIKVPENIFSSSKKNETISEDEMKQNIKNYIDYSWELAENIIPLASTNSDKNFTESDREKLQKLIELAKQNDANFHNFISNNTIPDDYKKPSKEIYEFISSSTALSVELDQELDKLAQDGNLFKANFSFTKRLEKINGRKQKEIEKFLNEKNIKTSINSNKKN
;
A
#
# COMPACT_ATOMS: atom_id res chain seq x y z
N MET A 1 38.75 -18.38 -6.80
CA MET A 1 38.71 -19.55 -5.87
C MET A 1 38.90 -18.99 -4.46
N LYS A 2 38.18 -19.30 -3.38
CA LYS A 2 37.22 -20.37 -3.00
C LYS A 2 36.57 -19.89 -1.67
N ASN A 3 35.26 -19.83 -1.38
CA ASN A 3 34.01 -20.20 -2.06
C ASN A 3 32.85 -19.29 -1.53
N TYR A 4 31.67 -19.33 -2.15
CA TYR A 4 30.39 -18.91 -1.53
C TYR A 4 29.68 -20.14 -0.95
N ILE A 5 29.30 -20.12 0.33
CA ILE A 5 28.52 -21.20 0.95
C ILE A 5 27.03 -20.94 0.70
N LEU A 6 26.48 -21.67 -0.26
CA LEU A 6 25.05 -21.72 -0.55
C LEU A 6 24.40 -22.67 0.47
N TYR A 7 23.71 -22.13 1.48
CA TYR A 7 22.99 -22.96 2.45
C TYR A 7 21.68 -23.47 1.83
N PRO A 8 21.43 -24.79 1.80
CA PRO A 8 20.29 -25.34 1.09
C PRO A 8 18.98 -25.12 1.84
N PHE A 9 17.97 -24.75 1.05
CA PHE A 9 16.56 -24.90 1.36
C PHE A 9 16.23 -26.37 1.68
N MET A 10 15.24 -26.60 2.55
CA MET A 10 14.56 -27.89 2.79
C MET A 10 15.33 -28.96 3.62
N LEU A 11 15.04 -29.03 4.93
CA LEU A 11 14.40 -30.20 5.59
C LEU A 11 14.19 -29.92 7.09
N LEU A 12 12.93 -30.03 7.57
CA LEU A 12 12.52 -31.01 8.60
C LEU A 12 11.04 -30.77 8.98
N THR A 13 10.14 -31.25 8.15
CA THR A 13 8.78 -31.60 8.60
C THR A 13 8.85 -32.86 9.48
N MET A 14 7.86 -33.01 10.39
CA MET A 14 7.71 -34.08 11.39
C MET A 14 8.52 -33.93 12.69
N LEU A 15 7.93 -33.22 13.66
CA LEU A 15 7.79 -33.70 15.04
C LEU A 15 6.44 -33.19 15.62
N PHE A 16 5.34 -33.63 15.01
CA PHE A 16 4.06 -33.68 15.72
C PHE A 16 3.98 -35.02 16.49
N LEU A 17 3.27 -35.01 17.64
CA LEU A 17 3.13 -36.10 18.62
C LEU A 17 4.22 -36.15 19.73
N SER A 18 4.09 -35.22 20.68
CA SER A 18 4.39 -35.47 22.09
C SER A 18 3.19 -35.06 22.93
N ALA A 19 2.78 -35.96 23.82
CA ALA A 19 1.52 -35.99 24.55
C ALA A 19 1.13 -34.70 25.32
N CYS A 20 -0.19 -34.54 25.53
CA CYS A 20 -0.74 -33.64 26.54
C CYS A 20 -0.14 -33.94 27.92
N SER A 21 0.47 -32.94 28.54
CA SER A 21 0.64 -32.88 30.00
C SER A 21 0.25 -31.48 30.46
N ASN A 22 -0.59 -31.42 31.51
CA ASN A 22 -1.17 -30.16 31.97
C ASN A 22 -0.12 -29.30 32.68
N SER A 23 0.33 -28.23 32.04
CA SER A 23 0.92 -27.08 32.73
C SER A 23 0.52 -25.79 32.01
N VAL A 24 0.05 -24.81 32.78
CA VAL A 24 -0.50 -23.55 32.28
C VAL A 24 0.59 -22.72 31.61
N GLN A 25 0.51 -22.53 30.29
CA GLN A 25 1.19 -21.44 29.59
C GLN A 25 0.22 -20.29 29.29
N PRO A 26 0.69 -19.04 29.24
CA PRO A 26 -0.16 -17.89 28.95
C PRO A 26 -0.81 -18.04 27.58
N LYS A 27 -2.08 -17.60 27.45
CA LYS A 27 -2.65 -17.32 26.14
C LYS A 27 -1.88 -16.16 25.53
N GLU A 28 -0.92 -16.47 24.67
CA GLU A 28 -0.36 -15.49 23.75
C GLU A 28 -1.48 -15.13 22.77
N LYS A 29 -2.22 -14.08 23.11
CA LYS A 29 -3.16 -13.43 22.21
C LYS A 29 -2.35 -12.82 21.08
N ASN A 30 -2.21 -13.59 20.01
CA ASN A 30 -2.07 -13.01 18.69
C ASN A 30 -3.41 -12.34 18.35
N ASP A 31 -3.65 -11.15 18.90
CA ASP A 31 -4.68 -10.22 18.43
C ASP A 31 -4.22 -9.71 17.05
N VAL A 32 -4.28 -10.61 16.06
CA VAL A 32 -4.45 -10.23 14.66
C VAL A 32 -5.85 -9.64 14.61
N GLN A 33 -5.93 -8.33 14.84
CA GLN A 33 -7.16 -7.54 14.72
C GLN A 33 -7.86 -7.99 13.44
N SER A 34 -9.09 -8.49 13.56
CA SER A 34 -9.83 -8.92 12.38
C SER A 34 -9.94 -7.72 11.45
N ILE A 35 -9.59 -7.91 10.17
CA ILE A 35 -9.68 -6.86 9.15
C ILE A 35 -11.11 -6.27 9.10
N LYS A 36 -12.11 -7.03 9.54
CA LYS A 36 -13.52 -6.65 9.67
C LYS A 36 -13.81 -5.59 10.76
N ASP A 37 -12.90 -5.37 11.71
CA ASP A 37 -13.11 -4.46 12.85
C ASP A 37 -12.52 -3.05 12.62
N VAL A 38 -11.93 -2.78 11.45
CA VAL A 38 -11.44 -1.45 11.08
C VAL A 38 -12.62 -0.54 10.74
N ALA A 39 -12.81 0.54 11.50
CA ALA A 39 -13.87 1.51 11.26
C ALA A 39 -13.59 2.31 9.97
N ILE A 40 -14.17 1.87 8.85
CA ILE A 40 -13.94 2.44 7.53
C ILE A 40 -14.43 3.89 7.47
N LYS A 41 -13.49 4.82 7.27
CA LYS A 41 -13.72 6.26 7.09
C LYS A 41 -13.36 6.66 5.66
N VAL A 42 -13.98 7.72 5.15
CA VAL A 42 -13.52 8.37 3.93
C VAL A 42 -12.65 9.55 4.37
N PRO A 43 -11.36 9.58 4.00
CA PRO A 43 -10.48 10.70 4.37
C PRO A 43 -11.04 12.03 3.88
N GLU A 44 -10.94 13.07 4.71
CA GLU A 44 -11.37 14.43 4.37
C GLU A 44 -10.37 15.12 3.44
N ASN A 45 -9.12 14.67 3.43
CA ASN A 45 -8.01 15.31 2.73
C ASN A 45 -7.26 14.31 1.85
N ILE A 46 -6.71 14.82 0.75
CA ILE A 46 -5.74 14.14 -0.11
C ILE A 46 -4.58 15.10 -0.39
N PHE A 47 -3.48 14.58 -0.93
CA PHE A 47 -2.38 15.43 -1.40
C PHE A 47 -2.91 16.47 -2.40
N SER A 48 -2.58 17.73 -2.17
CA SER A 48 -2.89 18.83 -3.08
C SER A 48 -1.81 19.90 -3.02
N SER A 49 -1.54 20.53 -4.16
CA SER A 49 -0.66 21.68 -4.28
C SER A 49 -1.09 22.50 -5.49
N SER A 50 -1.17 23.82 -5.34
CA SER A 50 -1.46 24.77 -6.42
C SER A 50 -0.22 25.20 -7.19
N LYS A 51 0.99 24.81 -6.72
CA LYS A 51 2.27 25.27 -7.27
C LYS A 51 2.55 24.72 -8.65
N LYS A 52 2.97 25.61 -9.55
CA LYS A 52 3.32 25.27 -10.94
C LYS A 52 4.46 26.15 -11.44
N ASN A 53 5.44 25.53 -12.09
CA ASN A 53 6.68 26.14 -12.58
C ASN A 53 7.54 26.81 -11.49
N GLU A 54 7.37 26.40 -10.22
CA GLU A 54 8.15 26.92 -9.09
C GLU A 54 9.41 26.09 -8.82
N THR A 55 10.38 26.67 -8.11
CA THR A 55 11.49 25.93 -7.51
C THR A 55 11.11 25.51 -6.10
N ILE A 56 11.06 24.20 -5.85
CA ILE A 56 10.66 23.62 -4.56
C ILE A 56 11.88 23.47 -3.66
N SER A 57 11.78 23.95 -2.42
CA SER A 57 12.84 23.78 -1.42
C SER A 57 12.96 22.34 -0.93
N GLU A 58 14.10 21.96 -0.36
CA GLU A 58 14.27 20.61 0.20
C GLU A 58 13.24 20.29 1.29
N ASP A 59 13.00 21.21 2.22
CA ASP A 59 12.08 20.98 3.34
C ASP A 59 10.61 20.96 2.89
N GLU A 60 10.26 21.76 1.88
CA GLU A 60 8.96 21.64 1.22
C GLU A 60 8.82 20.30 0.50
N MET A 61 9.87 19.78 -0.13
CA MET A 61 9.83 18.46 -0.77
C MET A 61 9.67 17.33 0.25
N LYS A 62 10.35 17.40 1.42
CA LYS A 62 10.16 16.47 2.54
C LYS A 62 8.71 16.46 3.04
N GLN A 63 8.12 17.64 3.26
CA GLN A 63 6.72 17.81 3.67
C GLN A 63 5.75 17.21 2.64
N ASN A 64 5.92 17.53 1.36
CA ASN A 64 5.04 17.04 0.30
C ASN A 64 5.13 15.52 0.10
N ILE A 65 6.34 14.92 0.17
CA ILE A 65 6.50 13.46 0.15
C ILE A 65 5.82 12.81 1.34
N LYS A 66 6.01 13.35 2.56
CA LYS A 66 5.35 12.86 3.76
C LYS A 66 3.84 12.85 3.58
N ASN A 67 3.26 13.99 3.22
CA ASN A 67 1.81 14.13 3.09
C ASN A 67 1.24 13.18 2.02
N TYR A 68 1.91 13.06 0.86
CA TYR A 68 1.50 12.11 -0.17
C TYR A 68 1.50 10.66 0.34
N ILE A 69 2.57 10.22 1.02
CA ILE A 69 2.65 8.87 1.58
C ILE A 69 1.58 8.63 2.65
N ASP A 70 1.38 9.60 3.54
CA ASP A 70 0.45 9.46 4.67
C ASP A 70 -1.01 9.41 4.21
N TYR A 71 -1.43 10.27 3.27
CA TYR A 71 -2.77 10.22 2.68
C TYR A 71 -2.98 8.95 1.84
N SER A 72 -1.95 8.50 1.11
CA SER A 72 -2.01 7.23 0.37
C SER A 72 -2.20 6.04 1.30
N TRP A 73 -1.54 6.05 2.47
CA TRP A 73 -1.67 5.03 3.49
C TRP A 73 -3.06 5.05 4.14
N GLU A 74 -3.57 6.23 4.51
CA GLU A 74 -4.92 6.38 5.07
C GLU A 74 -6.00 5.88 4.10
N LEU A 75 -5.87 6.17 2.80
CA LEU A 75 -6.75 5.63 1.76
C LEU A 75 -6.63 4.11 1.65
N ALA A 76 -5.42 3.55 1.64
CA ALA A 76 -5.19 2.11 1.56
C ALA A 76 -5.76 1.35 2.78
N GLU A 77 -5.59 1.87 4.00
CA GLU A 77 -6.16 1.31 5.23
C GLU A 77 -7.70 1.23 5.21
N ASN A 78 -8.37 2.03 4.39
CA ASN A 78 -9.83 2.02 4.23
C ASN A 78 -10.29 1.22 3.00
N ILE A 79 -9.53 1.24 1.90
CA ILE A 79 -9.81 0.46 0.68
C ILE A 79 -9.64 -1.04 0.94
N ILE A 80 -8.53 -1.47 1.55
CA ILE A 80 -8.20 -2.89 1.76
C ILE A 80 -9.29 -3.66 2.54
N PRO A 81 -9.75 -3.20 3.73
CA PRO A 81 -10.81 -3.91 4.45
C PRO A 81 -12.13 -3.91 3.70
N LEU A 82 -12.54 -2.78 3.11
CA LEU A 82 -13.79 -2.65 2.36
C LEU A 82 -13.81 -3.55 1.11
N ALA A 83 -12.70 -3.61 0.38
CA ALA A 83 -12.56 -4.50 -0.76
C ALA A 83 -12.55 -5.99 -0.33
N SER A 84 -12.07 -6.29 0.88
CA SER A 84 -11.98 -7.67 1.41
C SER A 84 -13.30 -8.21 1.95
N THR A 85 -14.26 -7.37 2.35
CA THR A 85 -15.59 -7.81 2.82
C THR A 85 -16.56 -8.19 1.69
N ASN A 86 -16.19 -7.98 0.42
CA ASN A 86 -16.98 -8.35 -0.77
C ASN A 86 -17.43 -9.82 -0.85
N SER A 87 -16.78 -10.73 -0.12
CA SER A 87 -17.16 -12.16 -0.08
C SER A 87 -18.26 -12.49 0.94
N ASP A 88 -18.60 -11.55 1.84
CA ASP A 88 -19.71 -11.71 2.77
C ASP A 88 -21.04 -11.31 2.09
N LYS A 89 -22.15 -11.97 2.47
CA LYS A 89 -23.52 -11.64 2.01
C LYS A 89 -24.03 -10.23 2.39
N ASN A 90 -23.17 -9.41 2.99
CA ASN A 90 -23.48 -8.11 3.56
C ASN A 90 -22.83 -6.93 2.81
N PHE A 91 -22.11 -7.17 1.70
CA PHE A 91 -21.58 -6.06 0.89
C PHE A 91 -22.75 -5.35 0.17
N THR A 92 -23.04 -4.12 0.59
CA THR A 92 -24.19 -3.34 0.11
C THR A 92 -23.81 -2.40 -1.04
N GLU A 93 -24.81 -1.81 -1.69
CA GLU A 93 -24.57 -0.75 -2.68
C GLU A 93 -23.89 0.48 -2.05
N SER A 94 -24.20 0.79 -0.79
CA SER A 94 -23.51 1.84 -0.02
C SER A 94 -22.02 1.53 0.18
N ASP A 95 -21.67 0.24 0.37
CA ASP A 95 -20.28 -0.21 0.44
C ASP A 95 -19.58 -0.10 -0.92
N ARG A 96 -20.28 -0.37 -2.03
CA ARG A 96 -19.79 -0.15 -3.40
C ARG A 96 -19.51 1.32 -3.68
N GLU A 97 -20.49 2.21 -3.46
CA GLU A 97 -20.34 3.66 -3.63
C GLU A 97 -19.16 4.21 -2.80
N LYS A 98 -19.01 3.71 -1.57
CA LYS A 98 -17.92 4.09 -0.67
C LYS A 98 -16.56 3.59 -1.15
N LEU A 99 -16.47 2.38 -1.70
CA LEU A 99 -15.25 1.82 -2.29
C LEU A 99 -14.82 2.61 -3.52
N GLN A 100 -15.75 2.86 -4.45
CA GLN A 100 -15.52 3.67 -5.65
C GLN A 100 -15.06 5.09 -5.28
N LYS A 101 -15.67 5.72 -4.28
CA LYS A 101 -15.24 7.03 -3.76
C LYS A 101 -13.82 7.02 -3.21
N LEU A 102 -13.45 6.01 -2.42
CA LEU A 102 -12.09 5.87 -1.87
C LEU A 102 -11.05 5.67 -2.98
N ILE A 103 -11.37 4.83 -3.98
CA ILE A 103 -10.49 4.58 -5.14
C ILE A 103 -10.32 5.84 -5.99
N GLU A 104 -11.38 6.62 -6.19
CA GLU A 104 -11.32 7.90 -6.90
C GLU A 104 -10.46 8.93 -6.16
N LEU A 105 -10.58 9.02 -4.83
CA LEU A 105 -9.69 9.85 -4.00
C LEU A 105 -8.22 9.40 -4.11
N ALA A 106 -7.94 8.10 -4.15
CA ALA A 106 -6.58 7.59 -4.36
C ALA A 106 -6.02 7.95 -5.75
N LYS A 107 -6.82 7.83 -6.81
CA LYS A 107 -6.45 8.29 -8.16
C LYS A 107 -6.14 9.79 -8.20
N GLN A 108 -6.94 10.61 -7.52
CA GLN A 108 -6.74 12.06 -7.45
C GLN A 108 -5.49 12.43 -6.62
N ASN A 109 -5.26 11.76 -5.49
CA ASN A 109 -4.07 11.89 -4.67
C ASN A 109 -2.77 11.61 -5.48
N ASP A 110 -2.77 10.51 -6.25
CA ASP A 110 -1.68 10.15 -7.16
C ASP A 110 -1.48 11.17 -8.29
N ALA A 111 -2.57 11.59 -8.94
CA ALA A 111 -2.50 12.57 -10.02
C ALA A 111 -1.98 13.94 -9.52
N ASN A 112 -2.41 14.37 -8.34
CA ASN A 112 -1.97 15.63 -7.72
C ASN A 112 -0.47 15.58 -7.40
N PHE A 113 0.03 14.48 -6.81
CA PHE A 113 1.46 14.35 -6.52
C PHE A 113 2.29 14.23 -7.80
N HIS A 114 1.83 13.47 -8.80
CA HIS A 114 2.48 13.39 -10.10
C HIS A 114 2.59 14.75 -10.78
N ASN A 115 1.50 15.53 -10.76
CA ASN A 115 1.47 16.88 -11.30
C ASN A 115 2.42 17.81 -10.54
N PHE A 116 2.48 17.72 -9.21
CA PHE A 116 3.39 18.51 -8.40
C PHE A 116 4.87 18.25 -8.74
N ILE A 117 5.29 16.98 -8.80
CA ILE A 117 6.70 16.62 -9.09
C ILE A 117 7.10 16.82 -10.55
N SER A 118 6.13 16.82 -11.47
CA SER A 118 6.39 16.95 -12.92
C SER A 118 6.32 18.39 -13.44
N ASN A 119 5.56 19.27 -12.78
CA ASN A 119 5.40 20.66 -13.19
C ASN A 119 6.24 21.66 -12.37
N ASN A 120 7.09 21.21 -11.45
CA ASN A 120 7.93 22.09 -10.64
C ASN A 120 9.41 21.64 -10.67
N THR A 121 10.32 22.57 -10.45
CA THR A 121 11.76 22.30 -10.30
C THR A 121 12.03 21.81 -8.88
N ILE A 122 12.02 20.50 -8.69
CA ILE A 122 12.38 19.85 -7.42
C ILE A 122 13.90 19.59 -7.33
N PRO A 123 14.49 19.45 -6.12
CA PRO A 123 15.92 19.19 -5.95
C PRO A 123 16.39 17.91 -6.67
N ASP A 124 17.60 17.92 -7.22
CA ASP A 124 18.08 16.86 -8.12
C ASP A 124 18.10 15.47 -7.49
N ASP A 125 18.52 15.37 -6.22
CA ASP A 125 18.57 14.15 -5.43
C ASP A 125 17.17 13.65 -5.01
N TYR A 126 16.13 14.48 -5.13
CA TYR A 126 14.73 14.09 -4.93
C TYR A 126 14.05 13.62 -6.22
N LYS A 127 14.56 13.94 -7.42
CA LYS A 127 13.90 13.65 -8.71
C LYS A 127 13.61 12.16 -8.90
N LYS A 128 14.63 11.31 -8.75
CA LYS A 128 14.47 9.86 -8.90
C LYS A 128 13.62 9.26 -7.76
N PRO A 129 13.93 9.49 -6.46
CA PRO A 129 13.16 8.90 -5.38
C PRO A 129 11.68 9.29 -5.37
N SER A 130 11.36 10.56 -5.65
CA SER A 130 9.95 11.02 -5.71
C SER A 130 9.17 10.32 -6.82
N LYS A 131 9.81 10.09 -7.97
CA LYS A 131 9.23 9.29 -9.06
C LYS A 131 9.05 7.83 -8.66
N GLU A 132 10.02 7.22 -7.99
CA GLU A 132 9.92 5.82 -7.53
C GLU A 132 8.85 5.63 -6.45
N ILE A 133 8.67 6.61 -5.55
CA ILE A 133 7.58 6.67 -4.56
C ILE A 133 6.22 6.74 -5.28
N TYR A 134 6.07 7.66 -6.24
CA TYR A 134 4.86 7.77 -7.06
C TYR A 134 4.57 6.46 -7.83
N GLU A 135 5.56 5.89 -8.52
CA GLU A 135 5.37 4.66 -9.30
C GLU A 135 5.01 3.45 -8.44
N PHE A 136 5.52 3.37 -7.21
CA PHE A 136 5.18 2.32 -6.24
C PHE A 136 3.73 2.47 -5.76
N ILE A 137 3.36 3.65 -5.25
CA ILE A 137 2.03 3.91 -4.68
C ILE A 137 0.95 3.86 -5.76
N SER A 138 1.12 4.55 -6.89
CA SER A 138 0.14 4.54 -7.98
C SER A 138 -0.05 3.17 -8.64
N SER A 139 0.93 2.28 -8.55
CA SER A 139 0.74 0.88 -8.95
C SER A 139 -0.20 0.14 -7.99
N SER A 140 -0.17 0.46 -6.69
CA SER A 140 -1.08 -0.09 -5.67
C SER A 140 -2.50 0.46 -5.83
N THR A 141 -2.64 1.76 -6.10
CA THR A 141 -3.93 2.37 -6.49
C THR A 141 -4.50 1.68 -7.72
N ALA A 142 -3.67 1.44 -8.74
CA ALA A 142 -4.13 0.79 -9.96
C ALA A 142 -4.51 -0.70 -9.79
N LEU A 143 -3.94 -1.42 -8.80
CA LEU A 143 -4.46 -2.74 -8.40
C LEU A 143 -5.87 -2.64 -7.80
N SER A 144 -6.13 -1.61 -7.00
CA SER A 144 -7.46 -1.38 -6.42
C SER A 144 -8.49 -1.06 -7.50
N VAL A 145 -8.12 -0.27 -8.51
CA VAL A 145 -8.95 0.00 -9.70
C VAL A 145 -9.23 -1.27 -10.50
N GLU A 146 -8.22 -2.12 -10.74
CA GLU A 146 -8.43 -3.39 -11.46
C GLU A 146 -9.33 -4.36 -10.67
N LEU A 147 -9.23 -4.39 -9.34
CA LEU A 147 -10.11 -5.19 -8.49
C LEU A 147 -11.58 -4.71 -8.53
N ASP A 148 -11.81 -3.40 -8.39
CA ASP A 148 -13.14 -2.77 -8.44
C ASP A 148 -13.84 -3.05 -9.78
N GLN A 149 -13.11 -2.94 -10.90
CA GLN A 149 -13.62 -3.27 -12.24
C GLN A 149 -14.04 -4.74 -12.41
N GLU A 150 -13.40 -5.70 -11.75
CA GLU A 150 -13.83 -7.10 -11.78
C GLU A 150 -15.00 -7.38 -10.82
N LEU A 151 -15.10 -6.65 -9.70
CA LEU A 151 -16.24 -6.72 -8.80
C LEU A 151 -17.52 -6.16 -9.44
N ASP A 152 -17.39 -5.12 -10.28
CA ASP A 152 -18.50 -4.61 -11.10
C ASP A 152 -18.92 -5.62 -12.18
N LYS A 153 -17.96 -6.25 -12.88
CA LYS A 153 -18.28 -7.29 -13.88
C LYS A 153 -18.98 -8.50 -13.25
N LEU A 154 -18.45 -9.01 -12.13
CA LEU A 154 -19.08 -10.09 -11.37
C LEU A 154 -20.55 -9.80 -11.05
N ALA A 155 -20.86 -8.57 -10.61
CA ALA A 155 -22.22 -8.16 -10.27
C ALA A 155 -23.15 -8.09 -11.51
N GLN A 156 -22.61 -7.83 -12.70
CA GLN A 156 -23.36 -7.70 -13.95
C GLN A 156 -23.55 -9.02 -14.70
N ASP A 157 -22.50 -9.86 -14.82
CA ASP A 157 -22.50 -11.06 -15.67
C ASP A 157 -22.23 -12.39 -14.92
N GLY A 158 -21.99 -12.33 -13.60
CA GLY A 158 -21.73 -13.48 -12.76
C GLY A 158 -20.35 -14.13 -12.96
N ASN A 159 -19.40 -13.49 -13.66
CA ASN A 159 -18.20 -14.14 -14.18
C ASN A 159 -16.89 -13.47 -13.69
N LEU A 160 -16.28 -14.01 -12.63
CA LEU A 160 -15.12 -13.39 -11.94
C LEU A 160 -13.78 -13.43 -12.71
N PHE A 161 -13.66 -14.14 -13.84
CA PHE A 161 -12.34 -14.57 -14.35
C PHE A 161 -12.11 -14.47 -15.88
N LYS A 162 -12.79 -13.55 -16.59
CA LYS A 162 -12.48 -13.31 -18.02
C LYS A 162 -11.43 -12.24 -18.28
N ALA A 163 -11.03 -11.46 -17.28
CA ALA A 163 -10.02 -10.42 -17.47
C ALA A 163 -8.58 -10.97 -17.47
N ASN A 164 -7.78 -10.44 -18.39
CA ASN A 164 -6.34 -10.68 -18.43
C ASN A 164 -5.66 -9.79 -17.38
N PHE A 165 -5.68 -10.22 -16.11
CA PHE A 165 -5.22 -9.47 -14.96
C PHE A 165 -3.79 -8.94 -15.15
N SER A 166 -3.61 -7.62 -15.14
CA SER A 166 -2.28 -7.00 -15.25
C SER A 166 -1.51 -6.99 -13.92
N PHE A 167 -2.09 -7.63 -12.89
CA PHE A 167 -1.56 -7.80 -11.54
C PHE A 167 -0.07 -8.15 -11.53
N THR A 168 0.40 -9.05 -12.40
CA THR A 168 1.84 -9.41 -12.49
C THR A 168 2.72 -8.19 -12.75
N LYS A 169 2.38 -7.36 -13.75
CA LYS A 169 3.09 -6.11 -14.10
C LYS A 169 2.98 -5.02 -13.04
N ARG A 170 1.92 -5.02 -12.23
CA ARG A 170 1.76 -4.12 -11.07
C ARG A 170 2.62 -4.58 -9.90
N LEU A 171 2.59 -5.87 -9.58
CA LEU A 171 3.39 -6.50 -8.51
C LEU A 171 4.89 -6.44 -8.79
N GLU A 172 5.32 -6.45 -10.06
CA GLU A 172 6.70 -6.13 -10.45
C GLU A 172 7.16 -4.76 -9.95
N LYS A 173 6.26 -3.77 -9.88
CA LYS A 173 6.55 -2.43 -9.34
C LYS A 173 6.42 -2.39 -7.81
N ILE A 174 5.42 -3.05 -7.25
CA ILE A 174 5.13 -3.12 -5.81
C ILE A 174 5.90 -4.29 -5.19
N ASN A 175 7.23 -4.21 -5.20
CA ASN A 175 8.09 -5.28 -4.68
C ASN A 175 8.93 -4.81 -3.48
N GLY A 176 9.33 -5.77 -2.63
CA GLY A 176 10.09 -5.50 -1.41
C GLY A 176 11.49 -4.89 -1.62
N ARG A 177 12.08 -4.94 -2.83
CA ARG A 177 13.31 -4.19 -3.15
C ARG A 177 12.99 -2.71 -3.34
N LYS A 178 11.94 -2.37 -4.12
CA LYS A 178 11.48 -0.99 -4.30
C LYS A 178 11.01 -0.35 -2.99
N GLN A 179 10.30 -1.10 -2.15
CA GLN A 179 9.97 -0.66 -0.80
C GLN A 179 11.22 -0.32 0.02
N LYS A 180 12.25 -1.18 0.03
CA LYS A 180 13.50 -0.91 0.77
C LYS A 180 14.30 0.28 0.21
N GLU A 181 14.27 0.49 -1.10
CA GLU A 181 14.88 1.68 -1.74
C GLU A 181 14.17 2.97 -1.28
N ILE A 182 12.84 2.96 -1.22
CA ILE A 182 12.03 4.07 -0.69
C ILE A 182 12.30 4.28 0.81
N GLU A 183 12.21 3.24 1.64
CA GLU A 183 12.45 3.32 3.08
C GLU A 183 13.85 3.86 3.39
N LYS A 184 14.87 3.43 2.63
CA LYS A 184 16.23 3.96 2.75
C LYS A 184 16.28 5.47 2.48
N PHE A 185 15.71 5.93 1.36
CA PHE A 185 15.69 7.35 1.00
C PHE A 185 14.94 8.20 2.05
N LEU A 186 13.77 7.73 2.54
CA LEU A 186 13.01 8.42 3.57
C LEU A 186 13.84 8.58 4.85
N ASN A 187 14.57 7.54 5.26
CA ASN A 187 15.46 7.58 6.43
C ASN A 187 16.65 8.52 6.21
N GLU A 188 17.32 8.45 5.06
CA GLU A 188 18.45 9.35 4.69
C GLU A 188 18.02 10.83 4.68
N LYS A 189 16.78 11.13 4.28
CA LYS A 189 16.20 12.48 4.27
C LYS A 189 15.43 12.87 5.53
N ASN A 190 15.43 12.01 6.56
CA ASN A 190 14.70 12.20 7.82
C ASN A 190 13.18 12.44 7.65
N ILE A 191 12.58 11.87 6.61
CA ILE A 191 11.15 11.94 6.31
C ILE A 191 10.43 10.86 7.12
N LYS A 192 9.74 11.28 8.19
CA LYS A 192 8.89 10.40 9.01
C LYS A 192 7.45 10.41 8.47
N THR A 193 6.95 9.23 8.14
CA THR A 193 5.62 8.96 7.58
C THR A 193 4.87 7.99 8.50
N SER A 194 3.56 7.83 8.32
CA SER A 194 2.73 6.85 9.05
C SER A 194 3.29 5.43 8.96
N ILE A 195 3.96 5.10 7.84
CA ILE A 195 4.51 3.76 7.55
C ILE A 195 5.82 3.49 8.31
N ASN A 196 6.74 4.46 8.40
CA ASN A 196 8.04 4.25 9.06
C ASN A 196 8.07 4.72 10.53
N SER A 197 7.13 5.58 10.97
CA SER A 197 7.10 6.08 12.36
C SER A 197 6.80 5.00 13.40
N ASN A 198 6.17 3.89 13.00
CA ASN A 198 5.86 2.76 13.87
C ASN A 198 6.99 1.71 13.97
N LYS A 199 8.03 1.81 13.14
CA LYS A 199 9.23 0.95 13.22
C LYS A 199 10.17 1.51 14.31
N LYS A 200 9.95 1.12 15.56
CA LYS A 200 10.95 1.32 16.63
C LYS A 200 12.23 0.54 16.30
N ASN A 201 13.37 1.18 16.52
CA ASN A 201 14.69 0.57 16.52
C ASN A 201 14.84 -0.43 17.67
#